data_AF-A0A6L8QBG7-F1
#
_entry.id   AF-A0A6L8QBG7-F1
#
_cell.length_a   1.000
_cell.length_b   1.000
_cell.length_c   1.000
_cell.angle_alpha   90.00
_cell.angle_beta   90.00
_cell.angle_gamma   90.00
#
_symmetry.space_group_name_H-M   'P 1'
#
loop_
_entity.id
_entity.type
_entity.pdbx_description
1 polymer ?
#
loop_
_entity_poly.entity_id
_entity_poly.type
_entity_poly.pdbx_seq_one_letter_code
_entity_poly.pdbx_strand_id
1 'polypeptide(L)'
;MSSDPERYMKKLDTHFRLNLEYLKHLGRSFGFDYYVFYQPLGPLNLENPFIDNLEAYQKSRHYKATQSVVPLFRQHLKSNPISRFYDISDADSNCAQCYVDLTHYNPRLNATIARRILEQLDASEKVNIKDSS
;
A
#
# COMPACT_ATOMS: atom_id res chain seq x y z
N MET A 1 19.49 7.11 17.77
CA MET A 1 18.95 5.75 17.94
C MET A 1 18.54 5.22 16.58
N SER A 2 19.37 4.36 15.98
CA SER A 2 18.98 3.60 14.79
C SER A 2 17.88 2.64 15.21
N SER A 3 16.73 2.75 14.56
CA SER A 3 15.53 2.04 14.92
C SER A 3 15.44 0.83 13.98
N ASP A 4 15.62 -0.38 14.50
CA ASP A 4 15.68 -1.63 13.71
C ASP A 4 14.50 -1.76 12.73
N PRO A 5 14.73 -1.64 11.40
CA PRO A 5 13.67 -1.71 10.40
C PRO A 5 12.84 -3.00 10.46
N GLU A 6 13.44 -4.12 10.85
CA GLU A 6 12.71 -5.39 11.00
C GLU A 6 11.70 -5.32 12.14
N ARG A 7 12.08 -4.67 13.26
CA ARG A 7 11.16 -4.44 14.37
C ARG A 7 9.97 -3.58 13.95
N TYR A 8 10.17 -2.54 13.12
CA TYR A 8 9.06 -1.74 12.58
C TYR A 8 8.20 -2.54 11.61
N MET A 9 8.82 -3.31 10.72
CA MET A 9 8.10 -4.18 9.80
C MET A 9 7.19 -5.16 10.57
N LYS A 10 7.71 -5.84 11.61
CA LYS A 10 6.91 -6.74 12.46
C LYS A 10 5.75 -6.03 13.16
N LYS A 11 5.97 -4.80 13.63
CA LYS A 11 4.90 -3.98 14.20
C LYS A 11 3.83 -3.64 13.16
N LEU A 12 4.23 -3.24 11.95
CA LEU A 12 3.29 -2.95 10.87
C LEU A 12 2.46 -4.19 10.51
N ASP A 13 3.10 -5.35 10.32
CA ASP A 13 2.39 -6.62 10.06
C ASP A 13 1.39 -6.93 11.16
N THR A 14 1.79 -6.83 12.43
CA THR A 14 0.90 -7.03 13.58
C THR A 14 -0.30 -6.08 13.54
N HIS A 15 -0.05 -4.78 13.31
CA HIS A 15 -1.12 -3.78 13.24
C HIS A 15 -2.09 -4.02 12.08
N PHE A 16 -1.58 -4.33 10.89
CA PHE A 16 -2.44 -4.62 9.74
C PHE A 16 -3.29 -5.87 9.98
N ARG A 17 -2.72 -6.95 10.51
CA ARG A 17 -3.48 -8.18 10.83
C ARG A 17 -4.57 -7.92 11.86
N LEU A 18 -4.27 -7.21 12.94
CA LEU A 18 -5.27 -6.86 13.96
C LEU A 18 -6.39 -5.98 13.39
N ASN A 19 -6.05 -4.98 12.58
CA ASN A 19 -7.05 -4.11 11.94
C ASN A 19 -7.94 -4.90 10.96
N LEU A 20 -7.37 -5.85 10.22
CA LEU A 20 -8.13 -6.68 9.29
C LEU A 20 -9.05 -7.67 10.00
N GLU A 21 -8.61 -8.27 11.11
CA GLU A 21 -9.51 -9.09 11.93
C GLU A 21 -10.64 -8.24 12.54
N TYR A 22 -10.34 -7.01 12.97
CA TYR A 22 -11.38 -6.08 13.42
C TYR A 22 -12.39 -5.76 12.30
N LEU A 23 -11.93 -5.42 11.09
CA LEU A 23 -12.80 -5.16 9.94
C LEU A 23 -13.65 -6.37 9.55
N LYS A 24 -13.10 -7.59 9.66
CA LYS A 24 -13.83 -8.83 9.44
C LYS A 24 -14.96 -9.04 10.44
N HIS A 25 -14.73 -8.74 11.72
CA HIS A 25 -15.78 -8.80 12.71
C HIS A 25 -16.86 -7.75 12.45
N LEU A 26 -16.48 -6.52 12.13
CA LEU A 26 -17.44 -5.47 11.75
C LEU A 26 -18.26 -5.87 10.51
N GLY A 27 -17.60 -6.37 9.46
CA GLY A 27 -18.25 -6.80 8.23
C GLY A 27 -19.30 -7.89 8.49
N ARG A 28 -18.98 -8.85 9.35
CA ARG A 28 -19.94 -9.89 9.78
C ARG A 28 -21.11 -9.33 10.58
N SER A 29 -20.86 -8.37 11.47
CA SER A 29 -21.91 -7.79 12.32
C SER A 29 -22.84 -6.84 11.57
N PHE A 30 -22.33 -6.10 10.58
CA PHE A 30 -23.08 -5.06 9.86
C PHE A 30 -23.41 -5.42 8.41
N GLY A 31 -23.02 -6.61 7.94
CA GLY A 31 -23.39 -7.13 6.63
C GLY A 31 -22.65 -6.46 5.47
N PHE A 32 -21.36 -6.13 5.63
CA PHE A 32 -20.53 -5.60 4.55
C PHE A 32 -19.27 -6.44 4.34
N ASP A 33 -18.80 -6.45 3.09
CA ASP A 33 -17.49 -6.97 2.73
C ASP A 33 -16.44 -5.86 2.71
N TYR A 34 -15.17 -6.22 2.91
CA TYR A 34 -14.05 -5.29 2.86
C TYR A 34 -12.92 -5.82 1.99
N TYR A 35 -12.17 -4.86 1.44
CA TYR A 35 -10.94 -5.06 0.68
C TYR A 35 -9.98 -3.92 1.06
N VAL A 36 -8.70 -4.24 1.28
CA VAL A 36 -7.68 -3.26 1.65
C VAL A 36 -6.63 -3.19 0.55
N PHE A 37 -6.33 -1.97 0.10
CA PHE A 37 -5.36 -1.70 -0.96
C PHE A 37 -4.21 -0.87 -0.41
N TYR A 38 -2.99 -1.39 -0.49
CA TYR A 38 -1.78 -0.66 -0.15
C TYR A 38 -1.32 0.17 -1.35
N GLN A 39 -1.39 1.48 -1.23
CA GLN A 39 -1.22 2.43 -2.33
C GLN A 39 0.20 3.02 -2.40
N PRO A 40 0.59 3.66 -3.52
CA PRO A 40 1.90 4.29 -3.66
C PRO A 40 2.14 5.38 -2.61
N LEU A 41 3.40 5.54 -2.19
CA LEU A 41 3.79 6.59 -1.26
C LEU A 41 4.59 7.65 -2.03
N GLY A 42 4.01 8.84 -2.22
CA GLY A 42 4.69 9.98 -2.86
C GLY A 42 6.07 10.31 -2.28
N PRO A 43 6.29 10.24 -0.95
CA PRO A 43 7.60 10.37 -0.33
C PRO A 43 8.67 9.34 -0.78
N LEU A 44 8.27 8.22 -1.39
CA LEU A 44 9.20 7.19 -1.92
C LEU A 44 9.35 7.24 -3.44
N ASN A 45 8.57 8.07 -4.14
CA ASN A 45 8.72 8.25 -5.57
C ASN A 45 9.81 9.30 -5.84
N LEU A 46 10.96 8.85 -6.37
CA LEU A 46 12.11 9.73 -6.63
C LEU A 46 11.89 10.69 -7.82
N GLU A 47 10.85 10.46 -8.61
CA GLU A 47 10.42 11.36 -9.69
C GLU A 47 9.35 12.35 -9.21
N ASN A 48 8.97 12.34 -7.93
CA ASN A 48 7.96 13.25 -7.40
C ASN A 48 8.45 14.71 -7.52
N PRO A 49 7.75 15.57 -8.30
CA PRO A 49 8.23 16.92 -8.59
C PRO A 49 8.21 17.86 -7.38
N PHE A 50 7.57 17.45 -6.27
CA PHE A 50 7.55 18.20 -5.01
C PHE A 50 8.76 17.87 -4.10
N ILE A 51 9.74 17.11 -4.61
CA ILE A 51 11.03 16.87 -3.96
C ILE A 51 12.08 17.74 -4.66
N ASP A 52 12.21 18.99 -4.21
CA ASP A 52 13.09 20.00 -4.85
C ASP A 52 14.58 19.62 -4.78
N ASN A 53 15.02 19.03 -3.65
CA ASN A 53 16.40 18.60 -3.45
C ASN A 53 16.43 17.11 -3.06
N LEU A 54 16.47 16.26 -4.08
CA LEU A 54 16.48 14.80 -3.91
C LEU A 54 17.62 14.32 -3.00
N GLU A 55 18.83 14.87 -3.15
CA GLU A 55 19.99 14.46 -2.36
C GLU A 55 19.81 14.77 -0.87
N ALA A 56 19.35 15.98 -0.54
CA ALA A 56 19.05 16.37 0.83
C ALA A 56 17.89 15.56 1.41
N TYR A 57 16.85 15.33 0.61
CA TYR A 57 15.69 14.55 0.99
C TYR A 57 16.05 13.09 1.31
N GLN A 58 16.88 12.45 0.50
CA GLN A 58 17.36 11.08 0.74
C GLN A 58 18.23 10.98 2.00
N LYS A 59 18.90 12.07 2.39
CA LYS A 59 19.66 12.14 3.66
C LYS A 59 18.74 12.34 4.88
N SER A 60 17.49 12.77 4.68
CA SER A 60 16.54 13.03 5.76
C SER A 60 16.22 11.77 6.56
N ARG A 61 15.91 11.96 7.85
CA ARG A 61 15.52 10.87 8.75
C ARG A 61 14.23 10.21 8.28
N HIS A 62 13.29 10.99 7.75
CA HIS A 62 11.99 10.48 7.31
C HIS A 62 12.15 9.54 6.12
N TYR A 63 12.84 9.97 5.06
CA TYR A 63 13.11 9.11 3.92
C TYR A 63 13.84 7.83 4.32
N LYS A 64 14.90 7.93 5.14
CA LYS A 64 15.64 6.75 5.61
C LYS A 64 14.77 5.77 6.40
N ALA A 65 13.87 6.27 7.25
CA ALA A 65 12.95 5.42 8.00
C ALA A 65 11.95 4.73 7.08
N THR A 66 11.30 5.47 6.18
CA THR A 66 10.29 4.91 5.26
C THR A 66 10.92 3.96 4.24
N GLN A 67 12.03 4.35 3.62
CA GLN A 67 12.76 3.56 2.62
C GLN A 67 13.35 2.26 3.20
N SER A 68 13.68 2.23 4.49
CA SER A 68 14.19 1.00 5.13
C SER A 68 13.09 0.02 5.52
N VAL A 69 11.88 0.51 5.83
CA VAL A 69 10.79 -0.35 6.34
C VAL A 69 9.85 -0.82 5.22
N VAL A 70 9.48 0.06 4.28
CA VAL A 70 8.44 -0.25 3.28
C VAL A 70 8.83 -1.41 2.35
N PRO A 71 10.05 -1.47 1.78
CA PRO A 71 10.44 -2.62 0.95
C PRO A 71 10.42 -3.94 1.72
N LEU A 72 10.89 -3.94 2.97
CA LEU A 72 10.86 -5.12 3.85
C LEU A 72 9.44 -5.56 4.13
N PHE A 73 8.53 -4.63 4.43
CA PHE A 73 7.13 -4.93 4.66
C PHE A 73 6.46 -5.51 3.41
N ARG A 74 6.67 -4.92 2.23
CA ARG A 74 6.14 -5.44 0.97
C ARG A 74 6.67 -6.84 0.65
N GLN A 75 7.96 -7.08 0.85
CA GLN A 75 8.55 -8.41 0.69
C GLN A 75 7.95 -9.41 1.68
N HIS A 76 7.78 -9.01 2.94
CA HIS A 76 7.15 -9.84 3.96
C HIS A 76 5.73 -10.24 3.57
N LEU A 77 4.93 -9.30 3.06
CA LEU A 77 3.56 -9.56 2.57
C LEU A 77 3.51 -10.50 1.37
N LYS A 78 4.51 -10.47 0.48
CA LYS A 78 4.60 -11.45 -0.63
C LYS A 78 4.80 -12.88 -0.11
N SER A 79 5.61 -13.05 0.94
CA SER A 79 5.86 -14.36 1.55
C SER A 79 4.78 -14.78 2.54
N ASN A 80 4.08 -13.83 3.15
CA ASN A 80 3.06 -14.06 4.18
C ASN A 80 1.80 -13.23 3.86
N PRO A 81 1.09 -13.58 2.77
CA PRO A 81 -0.05 -12.79 2.31
C PRO A 81 -1.12 -12.69 3.38
N ILE A 82 -1.77 -11.52 3.44
CA ILE A 82 -2.93 -11.31 4.30
C ILE A 82 -4.19 -11.37 3.44
N SER A 83 -5.20 -12.10 3.87
CA SER A 83 -6.46 -12.23 3.13
C SER A 83 -7.09 -10.85 2.91
N ARG A 84 -7.59 -10.60 1.69
CA ARG A 84 -8.24 -9.36 1.26
C ARG A 84 -7.36 -8.11 1.38
N PHE A 85 -6.04 -8.29 1.43
CA PHE A 85 -5.05 -7.21 1.36
C PHE A 85 -4.30 -7.30 0.03
N TYR A 86 -4.31 -6.22 -0.75
CA TYR A 86 -3.74 -6.17 -2.09
C TYR A 86 -2.68 -5.06 -2.16
N ASP A 87 -1.46 -5.43 -2.54
CA ASP A 87 -0.39 -4.47 -2.81
C ASP A 87 -0.54 -3.89 -4.23
N ILE A 88 -0.89 -2.60 -4.32
CA ILE A 88 -0.90 -1.83 -5.57
C ILE A 88 0.07 -0.63 -5.47
N SER A 89 1.03 -0.68 -4.56
CA SER A 89 1.95 0.44 -4.29
C SER A 89 2.94 0.72 -5.42
N ASP A 90 2.98 -0.13 -6.43
CA ASP A 90 3.67 0.05 -7.71
C ASP A 90 2.83 0.79 -8.77
N ALA A 91 1.61 1.25 -8.44
CA ALA A 91 0.71 1.89 -9.42
C ALA A 91 1.25 3.20 -10.01
N ASP A 92 2.24 3.84 -9.37
CA ASP A 92 2.91 5.03 -9.88
C ASP A 92 4.24 4.72 -10.60
N SER A 93 4.54 3.43 -10.85
CA SER A 93 5.73 3.03 -11.61
C SER A 93 5.71 3.68 -12.99
N ASN A 94 6.79 4.37 -13.35
CA ASN A 94 6.95 5.12 -14.60
C ASN A 94 6.05 6.36 -14.73
N CYS A 95 5.77 7.04 -13.61
CA CYS A 95 4.99 8.25 -13.62
C CYS A 95 5.66 9.43 -12.91
N ALA A 96 6.40 10.21 -13.71
CA ALA A 96 7.15 11.38 -13.25
C ALA A 96 6.29 12.57 -12.79
N GLN A 97 5.01 12.61 -13.15
CA GLN A 97 4.10 13.70 -12.78
C GLN A 97 2.78 13.12 -12.30
N CYS A 98 2.85 12.27 -11.27
CA CYS A 98 1.67 11.59 -10.72
C CYS A 98 1.09 12.27 -9.47
N TYR A 99 1.71 13.35 -9.00
CA TYR A 99 1.40 13.98 -7.74
C TYR A 99 1.03 15.46 -7.94
N VAL A 100 0.17 15.99 -7.07
CA VAL A 100 -0.23 17.43 -7.02
C VAL A 100 0.32 18.15 -5.78
N ASP A 101 0.88 17.39 -4.84
CA ASP A 101 1.78 17.82 -3.77
C ASP A 101 2.64 16.61 -3.34
N LEU A 102 3.32 16.65 -2.20
CA LEU A 102 4.17 15.53 -1.76
C LEU A 102 3.43 14.19 -1.63
N THR A 103 2.13 14.19 -1.37
CA THR A 103 1.37 12.99 -0.97
C THR A 103 0.13 12.71 -1.82
N HIS A 104 -0.49 13.72 -2.42
CA HIS A 104 -1.76 13.58 -3.12
C HIS A 104 -1.55 13.27 -4.60
N TYR A 105 -2.31 12.30 -5.09
CA TYR A 105 -2.29 11.87 -6.47
C TYR A 105 -3.02 12.84 -7.38
N ASN A 106 -2.52 13.00 -8.60
CA ASN A 106 -3.25 13.69 -9.65
C ASN A 106 -4.37 12.81 -10.24
N PRO A 107 -5.27 13.37 -11.07
CA PRO A 107 -6.37 12.61 -11.66
C PRO A 107 -5.93 11.37 -12.48
N ARG A 108 -4.76 11.44 -13.14
CA ARG A 108 -4.23 10.32 -13.93
C ARG A 108 -3.83 9.14 -13.04
N LEU A 109 -3.08 9.38 -11.95
CA LEU A 109 -2.72 8.31 -11.01
C LEU A 109 -3.96 7.75 -10.31
N ASN A 110 -4.90 8.61 -9.90
CA ASN A 110 -6.17 8.18 -9.33
C ASN A 110 -6.93 7.23 -10.27
N ALA A 111 -6.98 7.54 -11.57
CA ALA A 111 -7.60 6.65 -12.57
C ALA A 111 -6.88 5.30 -12.67
N THR A 112 -5.53 5.29 -12.63
CA THR A 112 -4.75 4.04 -12.61
C THR A 112 -5.02 3.21 -11.36
N ILE A 113 -5.04 3.84 -10.18
CA ILE A 113 -5.34 3.19 -8.90
C ILE A 113 -6.77 2.62 -8.92
N ALA A 114 -7.75 3.41 -9.34
CA ALA A 114 -9.15 2.98 -9.45
C ALA A 114 -9.30 1.77 -10.38
N ARG A 115 -8.66 1.80 -11.55
CA ARG A 115 -8.64 0.65 -12.47
C ARG A 115 -8.08 -0.60 -11.80
N ARG A 116 -6.93 -0.51 -11.11
CA ARG A 116 -6.33 -1.68 -10.43
C ARG A 116 -7.18 -2.20 -9.28
N ILE A 117 -7.88 -1.33 -8.56
CA ILE A 117 -8.85 -1.72 -7.53
C ILE A 117 -9.97 -2.56 -8.18
N LEU A 118 -10.59 -2.06 -9.24
CA LEU A 118 -11.67 -2.76 -9.95
C LEU A 118 -11.21 -4.11 -10.51
N GLU A 119 -10.01 -4.17 -11.11
CA GLU A 119 -9.44 -5.43 -11.60
C GLU A 119 -9.29 -6.50 -10.51
N GLN A 120 -8.93 -6.10 -9.29
CA GLN A 120 -8.80 -7.02 -8.16
C GLN A 120 -10.17 -7.46 -7.61
N LEU A 121 -11.14 -6.56 -7.58
CA LEU A 121 -12.51 -6.88 -7.17
C LEU A 121 -13.15 -7.89 -8.14
N ASP A 122 -13.07 -7.61 -9.45
CA ASP A 122 -13.58 -8.50 -10.50
C ASP A 122 -12.93 -9.89 -10.45
N ALA A 123 -11.62 -9.95 -10.20
CA ALA A 123 -10.90 -11.21 -10.05
C ALA A 123 -11.36 -11.99 -8.81
N SER A 124 -11.65 -11.29 -7.71
CA SER A 124 -12.08 -11.89 -6.45
C SER A 124 -13.51 -12.44 -6.53
N GLU A 125 -14.42 -11.75 -7.23
CA GLU A 125 -15.79 -12.22 -7.45
C GLU A 125 -15.84 -13.50 -8.30
N LYS A 126 -14.98 -13.60 -9.33
CA LYS A 126 -14.90 -14.78 -10.19
C LYS A 126 -14.42 -16.04 -9.45
N VAL A 127 -13.63 -15.89 -8.39
CA VAL A 127 -13.19 -17.02 -7.53
C VAL A 127 -14.36 -17.52 -6.67
N ASN A 128 -15.12 -16.62 -6.05
CA ASN A 128 -16.24 -16.98 -5.17
C ASN A 128 -17.38 -17.75 -5.87
N ILE A 129 -17.60 -17.51 -7.17
CA ILE A 129 -18.63 -18.23 -7.95
C ILE A 129 -18.25 -19.71 -8.16
N LYS A 130 -16.96 -20.02 -8.30
CA LYS A 130 -16.50 -21.40 -8.54
C LYS A 130 -16.55 -22.29 -7.31
N ASP A 131 -16.42 -21.73 -6.11
CA ASP A 131 -16.49 -22.48 -4.85
C ASP A 131 -17.93 -22.70 -4.36
N SER A 132 -18.91 -22.14 -5.06
CA SER A 132 -20.35 -22.23 -4.73
C SER A 132 -21.12 -23.16 -5.69
N SER A 133 -20.42 -23.88 -6.58
CA SER A 133 -20.97 -24.79 -7.60
C SER A 133 -20.61 -26.24 -7.29
#